data_AF-A0A182K6M1-F1
#
_entry.id   AF-A0A182K6M1-F1
#
_cell.length_a   1.000
_cell.length_b   1.000
_cell.length_c   1.000
_cell.angle_alpha   90.00
_cell.angle_beta   90.00
_cell.angle_gamma   90.00
#
_symmetry.space_group_name_H-M   'P 1'
#
loop_
_entity.id
_entity.type
_entity.pdbx_description
1 polymer ?
#
loop_
_entity_poly.entity_id
_entity_poly.type
_entity_poly.pdbx_seq_one_letter_code
_entity_poly.pdbx_strand_id
1 'polypeptide(L)'
;MAINPAKEEYELQHFNFSSEEIVAQNIQMVQSLLDKSLAVFTEQLIEKQQIPEEPAARLRASCNKTALAMYNDCLPAMDRLNALYRKTFSIPDNVLLPTDMLQTRGYTDELVATLEQEVQSAKDAVMQGAVFLASLDAEMELHRSLEACYEAEEDIVELLKDLQEQEIDPQDMVDMVRRLEIAGIVEDSGPPDSLHFE
;
A
#
# COMPACT_ATOMS: atom_id res chain seq x y z
N MET A 1 -25.35 39.05 -9.84
CA MET A 1 -24.85 37.81 -10.47
C MET A 1 -25.11 36.69 -9.49
N ALA A 2 -25.84 35.66 -9.92
CA ALA A 2 -26.08 34.50 -9.06
C ALA A 2 -24.75 33.75 -8.90
N ILE A 3 -24.30 33.60 -7.67
CA ILE A 3 -23.15 32.78 -7.31
C ILE A 3 -23.53 31.34 -7.68
N ASN A 4 -22.76 30.69 -8.55
CA ASN A 4 -22.97 29.29 -8.87
C ASN A 4 -22.17 28.47 -7.83
N PRO A 5 -22.81 27.86 -6.83
CA PRO A 5 -22.12 27.26 -5.69
C PRO A 5 -21.17 26.13 -6.12
N ALA A 6 -21.54 25.35 -7.14
CA ALA A 6 -20.70 24.29 -7.67
C ALA A 6 -19.41 24.81 -8.33
N LYS A 7 -19.44 26.02 -8.88
CA LYS A 7 -18.28 26.67 -9.49
C LYS A 7 -17.33 27.21 -8.42
N GLU A 8 -17.89 27.77 -7.35
CA GLU A 8 -17.12 28.28 -6.23
C GLU A 8 -16.41 27.15 -5.47
N GLU A 9 -17.07 26.00 -5.28
CA GLU A 9 -16.43 24.80 -4.73
C GLU A 9 -15.26 24.32 -5.59
N TYR A 10 -15.41 24.37 -6.91
CA TYR A 10 -14.36 24.00 -7.85
C TYR A 10 -13.15 24.95 -7.81
N GLU A 11 -13.43 26.24 -7.74
CA GLU A 11 -12.42 27.28 -7.56
C GLU A 11 -11.72 27.14 -6.20
N LEU A 12 -12.46 26.83 -5.14
CA LEU A 12 -11.92 26.58 -3.80
C LEU A 12 -11.01 25.35 -3.77
N GLN A 13 -11.38 24.26 -4.45
CA GLN A 13 -10.55 23.06 -4.56
C GLN A 13 -9.20 23.35 -5.24
N HIS A 14 -9.18 24.26 -6.21
CA HIS A 14 -7.95 24.60 -6.91
C HIS A 14 -7.06 25.60 -6.16
N PHE A 15 -7.67 26.68 -5.66
CA PHE A 15 -6.94 27.81 -5.08
C PHE A 15 -6.77 27.71 -3.56
N ASN A 16 -7.56 26.87 -2.87
CA ASN A 16 -7.67 26.78 -1.41
C ASN A 16 -8.15 28.07 -0.71
N PHE A 17 -8.67 29.03 -1.46
CA PHE A 17 -9.31 30.25 -0.95
C PHE A 17 -10.44 30.66 -1.91
N SER A 18 -11.43 31.39 -1.42
CA SER A 18 -12.47 31.96 -2.28
C SER A 18 -12.08 33.33 -2.81
N SER A 19 -12.59 33.68 -4.00
CA SER A 19 -12.39 35.02 -4.55
C SER A 19 -13.02 36.12 -3.67
N GLU A 20 -14.10 35.80 -2.95
CA GLU A 20 -14.73 36.70 -1.98
C GLU A 20 -13.89 36.90 -0.71
N GLU A 21 -13.14 35.88 -0.25
CA GLU A 21 -12.19 36.03 0.86
C GLU A 21 -11.09 37.04 0.52
N ILE A 22 -10.53 36.99 -0.69
CA ILE A 22 -9.53 37.96 -1.14
C ILE A 22 -10.12 39.36 -1.21
N VAL A 23 -11.35 39.50 -1.73
CA VAL A 23 -12.05 40.78 -1.79
C VAL A 23 -12.27 41.36 -0.39
N ALA A 24 -12.75 40.54 0.55
CA ALA A 24 -12.96 40.95 1.94
C ALA A 24 -11.65 41.36 2.63
N GLN A 25 -10.59 40.56 2.49
CA GLN A 25 -9.28 40.87 3.04
C GLN A 25 -8.70 42.16 2.45
N ASN A 26 -8.89 42.40 1.15
CA ASN A 26 -8.40 43.62 0.51
C ASN A 26 -9.16 44.85 1.02
N ILE A 27 -10.49 44.78 1.15
CA ILE A 27 -11.30 45.85 1.73
C ILE A 27 -10.79 46.20 3.14
N GLN A 28 -10.60 45.19 3.99
CA GLN A 28 -10.11 45.38 5.35
C GLN A 28 -8.69 45.96 5.36
N MET A 29 -7.82 45.49 4.46
CA MET A 29 -6.45 46.00 4.34
C MET A 29 -6.44 47.49 4.00
N VAL A 30 -7.20 47.90 2.98
CA VAL A 30 -7.27 49.30 2.52
C VAL A 30 -7.82 50.22 3.61
N GLN A 31 -8.90 49.81 4.29
CA GLN A 31 -9.45 50.56 5.42
C GLN A 31 -8.40 50.72 6.53
N SER A 32 -7.72 49.64 6.91
CA SER A 32 -6.69 49.68 7.94
C SER A 32 -5.49 50.56 7.58
N LEU A 33 -5.11 50.61 6.30
CA LEU A 33 -4.02 51.45 5.81
C LEU A 33 -4.41 52.93 5.83
N LEU A 34 -5.63 53.26 5.39
CA LEU A 34 -6.16 54.63 5.46
C LEU A 34 -6.22 55.12 6.90
N ASP A 35 -6.79 54.32 7.80
CA ASP A 35 -6.90 54.67 9.22
C ASP A 35 -5.53 54.87 9.86
N LYS A 36 -4.58 53.95 9.65
CA LYS A 36 -3.22 54.08 10.17
C LYS A 36 -2.50 55.29 9.61
N SER A 37 -2.60 55.52 8.30
CA SER A 37 -1.92 56.64 7.64
C SER A 37 -2.47 57.98 8.13
N LEU A 38 -3.79 58.12 8.24
CA LEU A 38 -4.45 59.33 8.72
C LEU A 38 -4.19 59.57 10.21
N ALA A 39 -4.18 58.52 11.03
CA ALA A 39 -3.82 58.63 12.44
C ALA A 39 -2.39 59.12 12.61
N VAL A 40 -1.42 58.49 11.92
CA VAL A 40 -0.01 58.90 11.97
C VAL A 40 0.18 60.33 11.48
N PHE A 41 -0.47 60.70 10.38
CA PHE A 41 -0.43 62.07 9.85
C PHE A 41 -0.99 63.08 10.85
N THR A 42 -2.11 62.74 11.50
CA THR A 42 -2.77 63.61 12.48
C THR A 42 -1.92 63.82 13.72
N GLU A 43 -1.31 62.76 14.27
CA GLU A 43 -0.39 62.89 15.40
C GLU A 43 0.83 63.73 15.05
N GLN A 44 1.46 63.48 13.89
CA GLN A 44 2.61 64.28 13.44
C GLN A 44 2.25 65.75 13.21
N LEU A 45 1.03 66.03 12.73
CA LEU A 45 0.56 67.40 12.52
C LEU A 45 0.31 68.12 13.85
N ILE A 46 -0.28 67.43 14.83
CA ILE A 46 -0.48 67.94 16.19
C ILE A 46 0.86 68.25 16.85
N GLU A 47 1.82 67.33 16.75
CA GLU A 47 3.16 67.48 17.33
C GLU A 47 3.94 68.64 16.68
N LYS A 48 3.97 68.71 15.35
CA LYS A 48 4.71 69.75 14.62
C LYS A 48 4.14 71.15 14.79
N GLN A 49 2.82 71.28 14.88
CA GLN A 49 2.16 72.59 15.05
C GLN A 49 1.88 72.94 16.50
N GLN A 50 2.24 72.08 17.46
CA GLN A 50 1.97 72.27 18.89
C GLN A 50 0.50 72.63 19.15
N ILE A 51 -0.41 71.89 18.53
CA ILE A 51 -1.84 72.19 18.58
C ILE A 51 -2.33 71.96 20.02
N PRO A 52 -3.10 72.90 20.61
CA PRO A 52 -3.68 72.71 21.94
C PRO A 52 -4.57 71.46 22.02
N GLU A 53 -4.69 70.88 23.22
CA GLU A 53 -5.31 69.56 23.41
C GLU A 53 -6.78 69.49 22.95
N GLU A 54 -7.54 70.57 23.13
CA GLU A 54 -8.96 70.65 22.78
C GLU A 54 -9.22 70.64 21.24
N PRO A 55 -8.53 71.42 20.40
CA PRO A 55 -8.57 71.25 18.95
C PRO A 55 -7.90 69.96 18.45
N ALA A 56 -6.87 69.45 19.13
CA ALA A 56 -6.25 68.16 18.79
C ALA A 56 -7.24 66.99 18.95
N ALA A 57 -8.04 66.98 20.03
CA ALA A 57 -9.08 65.96 20.24
C ALA A 57 -10.17 66.01 19.15
N ARG A 58 -10.56 67.22 18.71
CA ARG A 58 -11.49 67.40 17.58
C ARG A 58 -10.91 66.88 16.26
N LEU A 59 -9.62 67.10 16.02
CA LEU A 59 -8.95 66.63 14.81
C LEU A 59 -8.87 65.09 14.76
N ARG A 60 -8.54 64.45 15.89
CA ARG A 60 -8.59 62.98 16.03
C ARG A 60 -9.99 62.42 15.79
N ALA A 61 -11.03 63.05 16.36
CA ALA A 61 -12.42 62.64 16.15
C ALA A 61 -12.89 62.83 14.70
N SER A 62 -12.36 63.85 14.00
CA SER A 62 -12.65 64.08 12.58
C SER A 62 -11.93 63.08 11.67
N CYS A 63 -10.83 62.49 12.14
CA CYS A 63 -9.98 61.59 11.36
C CYS A 63 -10.76 60.38 10.81
N ASN A 64 -11.59 59.75 11.65
CA ASN A 64 -12.43 58.62 11.24
C ASN A 64 -13.45 59.00 10.15
N LYS A 65 -14.00 60.23 10.21
CA LYS A 65 -14.94 60.71 9.18
C LYS A 65 -14.21 60.94 7.86
N THR A 66 -13.00 61.49 7.91
CA THR A 66 -12.15 61.71 6.74
C THR A 66 -11.71 60.37 6.13
N ALA A 67 -11.32 59.39 6.95
CA ALA A 67 -10.96 58.05 6.48
C ALA A 67 -12.11 57.38 5.73
N LEU A 68 -13.32 57.48 6.26
CA LEU A 68 -14.52 56.93 5.63
C LEU A 68 -14.87 57.66 4.32
N ALA A 69 -14.70 58.98 4.26
CA ALA A 69 -14.87 59.75 3.02
C ALA A 69 -13.83 59.34 1.96
N MET A 70 -12.56 59.24 2.33
CA MET A 70 -11.49 58.79 1.43
C MET A 70 -11.71 57.36 0.94
N TYR A 71 -12.19 56.47 1.80
CA TYR A 71 -12.56 55.11 1.39
C TYR A 71 -13.71 55.12 0.38
N ASN A 72 -14.76 55.94 0.60
CA ASN A 72 -15.86 56.08 -0.34
C ASN A 72 -15.41 56.61 -1.70
N ASP A 73 -14.43 57.52 -1.73
CA ASP A 73 -13.84 58.00 -2.98
C ASP A 73 -13.03 56.90 -3.70
N CYS A 74 -12.46 55.95 -2.96
CA CYS A 74 -11.74 54.80 -3.50
C CYS A 74 -12.65 53.63 -3.93
N LEU A 75 -13.91 53.57 -3.48
CA LEU A 75 -14.87 52.51 -3.86
C LEU A 75 -14.91 52.18 -5.35
N PRO A 76 -15.01 53.14 -6.30
CA PRO A 76 -15.06 52.81 -7.72
C PRO A 76 -13.78 52.13 -8.24
N ALA A 77 -12.61 52.43 -7.64
CA ALA A 77 -11.37 51.73 -7.97
C ALA A 77 -11.33 50.33 -7.33
N MET A 78 -11.84 50.21 -6.10
CA MET A 78 -11.98 48.93 -5.40
C MET A 78 -12.94 47.99 -6.13
N ASP A 79 -14.07 48.48 -6.63
CA ASP A 79 -15.04 47.69 -7.39
C ASP A 79 -14.44 47.13 -8.68
N ARG A 80 -13.61 47.92 -9.37
CA ARG A 80 -12.86 47.44 -10.53
C ARG A 80 -11.85 46.36 -10.16
N LEU A 81 -11.16 46.54 -9.04
CA LEU A 81 -10.20 45.55 -8.53
C LEU A 81 -10.91 44.25 -8.10
N ASN A 82 -12.07 44.36 -7.44
CA ASN A 82 -12.90 43.23 -7.05
C ASN A 82 -13.40 42.46 -8.29
N ALA A 83 -13.82 43.19 -9.33
CA ALA A 83 -14.18 42.58 -10.61
C ALA A 83 -12.99 41.86 -11.28
N LEU A 84 -11.78 42.40 -11.17
CA LEU A 84 -10.56 41.75 -11.66
C LEU A 84 -10.23 40.48 -10.87
N TYR A 85 -10.36 40.49 -9.53
CA TYR A 85 -10.15 39.29 -8.72
C TYR A 85 -11.14 38.19 -9.09
N ARG A 86 -12.43 38.52 -9.21
CA ARG A 86 -13.45 37.57 -9.67
C ARG A 86 -13.17 37.03 -11.06
N LYS A 87 -12.60 37.82 -11.96
CA LYS A 87 -12.23 37.37 -13.30
C LYS A 87 -10.96 36.51 -13.32
N THR A 88 -9.98 36.84 -12.47
CA THR A 88 -8.66 36.20 -12.47
C THR A 88 -8.69 34.86 -11.75
N PHE A 89 -9.41 34.79 -10.63
CA PHE A 89 -9.55 33.58 -9.84
C PHE A 89 -10.75 32.73 -10.24
N SER A 90 -11.36 33.01 -11.40
CA SER A 90 -12.42 32.15 -11.92
C SER A 90 -11.88 31.12 -12.88
N ILE A 91 -12.30 29.87 -12.67
CA ILE A 91 -11.99 28.76 -13.58
C ILE A 91 -13.03 28.76 -14.70
N PRO A 92 -12.63 28.77 -15.98
CA PRO A 92 -13.57 28.63 -17.09
C PRO A 92 -14.27 27.27 -17.06
N ASP A 93 -15.56 27.24 -17.40
CA ASP A 93 -16.37 26.01 -17.33
C ASP A 93 -15.88 24.91 -18.29
N ASN A 94 -15.05 25.28 -19.27
CA ASN A 94 -14.45 24.37 -20.25
C ASN A 94 -13.07 23.84 -19.82
N VAL A 95 -12.60 24.13 -18.60
CA VAL A 95 -11.31 23.69 -18.08
C VAL A 95 -11.52 22.70 -16.94
N LEU A 96 -11.01 21.49 -17.13
CA LEU A 96 -10.93 20.48 -16.07
C LEU A 96 -9.62 20.65 -15.29
N LEU A 97 -9.71 20.52 -13.98
CA LEU A 97 -8.56 20.48 -13.10
C LEU A 97 -7.73 19.22 -13.36
N PRO A 98 -6.39 19.28 -13.17
CA PRO A 98 -5.51 18.12 -13.33
C PRO A 98 -5.92 16.91 -12.48
N THR A 99 -6.54 17.14 -11.31
CA THR A 99 -7.07 16.09 -10.43
C THR A 99 -8.19 15.30 -11.10
N ASP A 100 -8.98 15.96 -11.94
CA ASP A 100 -10.17 15.37 -12.55
C ASP A 100 -9.87 14.84 -13.95
N MET A 101 -8.67 15.06 -14.48
CA MET A 101 -8.21 14.40 -15.71
C MET A 101 -8.24 12.88 -15.59
N LEU A 102 -8.06 12.34 -14.38
CA LEU A 102 -8.20 10.90 -14.12
C LEU A 102 -9.67 10.44 -14.18
N GLN A 103 -10.62 11.30 -13.81
CA GLN A 103 -12.05 11.03 -13.98
C GLN A 103 -12.45 11.07 -15.45
N THR A 104 -11.76 11.84 -16.29
CA THR A 104 -11.99 11.88 -17.75
C THR A 104 -11.71 10.53 -18.41
N ARG A 105 -10.87 9.68 -17.81
CA ARG A 105 -10.68 8.30 -18.29
C ARG A 105 -11.92 7.43 -18.11
N GLY A 106 -12.93 7.91 -17.38
CA GLY A 106 -14.25 7.28 -17.32
C GLY A 106 -14.15 5.83 -16.90
N TYR A 107 -13.37 5.54 -15.85
CA TYR A 107 -13.42 4.24 -15.21
C TYR A 107 -14.87 4.02 -14.77
N THR A 108 -15.59 3.19 -15.52
CA THR A 108 -16.96 2.82 -15.18
C THR A 108 -16.93 1.99 -13.92
N ASP A 109 -17.97 2.07 -13.10
CA ASP A 109 -18.08 1.22 -11.90
C ASP A 109 -17.95 -0.27 -12.25
N GLU A 110 -18.38 -0.65 -13.45
CA GLU A 110 -18.18 -1.98 -14.02
C GLU A 110 -16.70 -2.33 -14.19
N LEU A 111 -15.89 -1.42 -14.76
CA LEU A 111 -14.46 -1.64 -14.94
C LEU A 111 -13.73 -1.75 -13.59
N VAL A 112 -14.12 -0.94 -12.61
CA VAL A 112 -13.59 -1.03 -11.24
C VAL A 112 -13.93 -2.37 -10.60
N ALA A 113 -15.19 -2.80 -10.69
CA ALA A 113 -15.62 -4.09 -10.16
C ALA A 113 -14.89 -5.27 -10.84
N THR A 114 -14.64 -5.16 -12.14
CA THR A 114 -13.90 -6.21 -12.89
C THR A 114 -12.44 -6.26 -12.43
N LEU A 115 -11.79 -5.11 -12.25
CA LEU A 115 -10.43 -5.02 -11.73
C LEU A 115 -10.31 -5.55 -10.30
N GLU A 116 -11.27 -5.26 -9.43
CA GLU A 116 -11.31 -5.80 -8.07
C GLU A 116 -11.44 -7.33 -8.09
N GLN A 117 -12.29 -7.86 -8.98
CA GLN A 117 -12.45 -9.31 -9.14
C GLN A 117 -11.16 -9.97 -9.68
N GLU A 118 -10.48 -9.35 -10.64
CA GLU A 118 -9.19 -9.83 -11.14
C GLU A 118 -8.11 -9.81 -10.06
N VAL A 119 -8.03 -8.75 -9.26
CA VAL A 119 -7.10 -8.65 -8.12
C VAL A 119 -7.38 -9.74 -7.09
N GLN A 120 -8.65 -9.99 -6.77
CA GLN A 120 -9.02 -11.03 -5.83
C GLN A 120 -8.69 -12.43 -6.38
N SER A 121 -8.98 -12.70 -7.65
CA SER A 121 -8.63 -13.97 -8.30
C SER A 121 -7.12 -14.19 -8.34
N ALA A 122 -6.33 -13.15 -8.62
CA ALA A 122 -4.87 -13.22 -8.63
C ALA A 122 -4.33 -13.51 -7.22
N LYS A 123 -4.89 -12.86 -6.19
CA LYS A 123 -4.54 -13.10 -4.79
C LYS A 123 -4.82 -14.54 -4.37
N ASP A 124 -5.98 -15.06 -4.74
CA ASP A 124 -6.37 -16.44 -4.42
C ASP A 124 -5.45 -17.45 -5.13
N ALA A 125 -5.09 -17.20 -6.39
CA ALA A 125 -4.13 -18.02 -7.13
C ALA A 125 -2.73 -18.01 -6.49
N VAL A 126 -2.26 -16.84 -6.04
CA VAL A 126 -0.97 -16.72 -5.32
C VAL A 126 -1.01 -17.49 -3.99
N MET A 127 -2.11 -17.41 -3.26
CA MET A 127 -2.26 -18.12 -1.98
C MET A 127 -2.28 -19.63 -2.19
N GLN A 128 -3.02 -20.12 -3.20
CA GLN A 128 -3.01 -21.54 -3.58
C GLN A 128 -1.62 -22.00 -4.02
N GLY A 129 -0.92 -21.19 -4.83
CA GLY A 129 0.46 -21.46 -5.24
C GLY A 129 1.42 -21.54 -4.06
N ALA A 130 1.27 -20.67 -3.05
CA ALA A 130 2.09 -20.70 -1.85
C ALA A 130 1.86 -21.97 -1.01
N VAL A 131 0.59 -22.39 -0.86
CA VAL A 131 0.25 -23.66 -0.17
C VAL A 131 0.81 -24.85 -0.94
N PHE A 132 0.70 -24.85 -2.27
CA PHE A 132 1.23 -25.91 -3.11
C PHE A 132 2.76 -26.03 -3.01
N LEU A 133 3.48 -24.89 -3.05
CA LEU A 133 4.93 -24.88 -2.84
C LEU A 133 5.31 -25.43 -1.46
N ALA A 134 4.61 -25.03 -0.41
CA ALA A 134 4.84 -25.57 0.93
C ALA A 134 4.60 -27.09 1.00
N SER A 135 3.59 -27.61 0.27
CA SER A 135 3.34 -29.05 0.19
C SER A 135 4.42 -29.80 -0.58
N LEU A 136 4.92 -29.22 -1.68
CA LEU A 136 6.02 -29.78 -2.46
C LEU A 136 7.32 -29.84 -1.64
N ASP A 137 7.63 -28.79 -0.87
CA ASP A 137 8.79 -28.78 0.01
C ASP A 137 8.68 -29.89 1.07
N ALA A 138 7.49 -30.10 1.64
CA ALA A 138 7.25 -31.17 2.61
C ALA A 138 7.38 -32.57 1.98
N GLU A 139 6.87 -32.77 0.77
CA GLU A 139 7.01 -34.03 0.02
C GLU A 139 8.47 -34.31 -0.34
N MET A 140 9.21 -33.28 -0.76
CA MET A 140 10.63 -33.41 -1.10
C MET A 140 11.48 -33.78 0.12
N GLU A 141 11.17 -33.22 1.30
CA GLU A 141 11.83 -33.60 2.55
C GLU A 141 11.49 -35.03 2.97
N LEU A 142 10.25 -35.48 2.76
CA LEU A 142 9.85 -36.86 2.99
C LEU A 142 10.63 -37.83 2.08
N HIS A 143 10.76 -37.50 0.78
CA HIS A 143 11.56 -38.30 -0.15
C HIS A 143 13.02 -38.40 0.27
N ARG A 144 13.65 -37.30 0.68
CA ARG A 144 15.02 -37.32 1.23
C ARG A 144 15.13 -38.22 2.47
N SER A 145 14.12 -38.22 3.33
CA SER A 145 14.13 -39.10 4.51
C SER A 145 13.99 -40.59 4.16
N LEU A 146 13.32 -40.89 3.04
CA LEU A 146 13.12 -42.26 2.53
C LEU A 146 14.33 -42.77 1.72
N GLU A 147 15.17 -41.90 1.16
CA GLU A 147 16.39 -42.29 0.43
C GLU A 147 17.27 -43.24 1.26
N ALA A 148 17.48 -42.96 2.55
CA ALA A 148 18.25 -43.83 3.43
C ALA A 148 17.60 -45.21 3.65
N CYS A 149 16.27 -45.31 3.54
CA CYS A 149 15.57 -46.60 3.61
C CYS A 149 15.73 -47.39 2.31
N TYR A 150 15.74 -46.72 1.15
CA TYR A 150 16.00 -47.37 -0.13
C TYR A 150 17.44 -47.88 -0.22
N GLU A 151 18.43 -47.11 0.24
CA GLU A 151 19.82 -47.57 0.32
C GLU A 151 19.94 -48.80 1.25
N ALA A 152 19.30 -48.78 2.41
CA ALA A 152 19.30 -49.93 3.32
C ALA A 152 18.56 -51.16 2.75
N GLU A 153 17.51 -50.97 1.95
CA GLU A 153 16.83 -52.06 1.24
C GLU A 153 17.75 -52.67 0.18
N GLU A 154 18.48 -51.84 -0.57
CA GLU A 154 19.43 -52.29 -1.59
C GLU A 154 20.58 -53.11 -0.97
N ASP A 155 21.13 -52.65 0.16
CA ASP A 155 22.15 -53.38 0.93
C ASP A 155 21.64 -54.75 1.41
N ILE A 156 20.38 -54.83 1.88
CA ILE A 156 19.78 -56.10 2.32
C ILE A 156 19.56 -57.04 1.13
N VAL A 157 19.14 -56.51 -0.02
CA VAL A 157 18.96 -57.29 -1.24
C VAL A 157 20.29 -57.83 -1.77
N GLU A 158 21.37 -57.04 -1.70
CA GLU A 158 22.71 -57.51 -2.05
C GLU A 158 23.18 -58.63 -1.10
N LEU A 159 23.00 -58.44 0.21
CA LEU A 159 23.31 -59.48 1.21
C LEU A 159 22.51 -60.78 0.97
N LEU A 160 21.23 -60.68 0.59
CA LEU A 160 20.41 -61.84 0.27
C LEU A 160 20.87 -62.56 -1.00
N LYS A 161 21.35 -61.83 -2.01
CA LYS A 161 21.96 -62.43 -3.21
C LYS A 161 23.25 -63.16 -2.87
N ASP A 162 24.11 -62.56 -2.05
CA ASP A 162 25.34 -63.20 -1.58
C ASP A 162 25.06 -64.50 -0.80
N LEU A 163 24.03 -64.49 0.05
CA LEU A 163 23.60 -65.68 0.79
C LEU A 163 22.96 -66.75 -0.11
N GLN A 164 22.28 -66.34 -1.20
CA GLN A 164 21.73 -67.26 -2.18
C GLN A 164 22.82 -67.88 -3.06
N GLU A 165 23.89 -67.15 -3.38
CA GLU A 165 25.08 -67.69 -4.03
C GLU A 165 25.90 -68.62 -3.11
N GLN A 166 25.73 -68.49 -1.79
CA GLN A 166 26.30 -69.37 -0.77
C GLN A 166 25.40 -70.56 -0.40
N GLU A 167 24.38 -70.90 -1.20
CA GLU A 167 23.67 -72.17 -1.04
C GLU A 167 24.68 -73.33 -1.06
N ILE A 168 24.93 -73.86 0.13
CA ILE A 168 25.72 -75.08 0.35
C ILE A 168 25.01 -76.17 -0.43
N ASP A 169 25.67 -76.69 -1.46
CA ASP A 169 25.13 -77.80 -2.25
C ASP A 169 24.79 -78.93 -1.27
N PRO A 170 23.53 -79.41 -1.22
CA PRO A 170 23.17 -80.54 -0.36
C PRO A 170 24.06 -81.76 -0.62
N GLN A 171 24.67 -81.85 -1.81
CA GLN A 171 25.65 -82.87 -2.14
C GLN A 171 26.97 -82.73 -1.37
N ASP A 172 27.45 -81.51 -1.12
CA ASP A 172 28.67 -81.25 -0.33
C ASP A 172 28.45 -81.57 1.16
N MET A 173 27.24 -81.32 1.67
CA MET A 173 26.82 -81.73 3.02
C MET A 173 26.75 -83.26 3.16
N VAL A 174 26.19 -83.96 2.16
CA VAL A 174 26.14 -85.43 2.13
C VAL A 174 27.54 -86.04 1.99
N ASP A 175 28.41 -85.46 1.18
CA ASP A 175 29.80 -85.93 1.02
C ASP A 175 30.64 -85.68 2.28
N MET A 176 30.40 -84.58 2.99
CA MET A 176 31.03 -84.33 4.28
C MET A 176 30.55 -85.32 5.36
N VAL A 177 29.26 -85.64 5.40
CA VAL A 177 28.70 -86.67 6.29
C VAL A 177 29.26 -88.06 5.95
N ARG A 178 29.30 -88.45 4.66
CA ARG A 178 29.93 -89.70 4.23
C ARG A 178 31.42 -89.78 4.58
N ARG A 179 32.16 -88.67 4.48
CA ARG A 179 33.58 -88.64 4.91
C ARG A 179 33.72 -88.80 6.42
N LEU A 180 32.79 -88.28 7.21
CA LEU A 180 32.76 -88.45 8.67
C LEU A 180 32.36 -89.88 9.07
N GLU A 181 31.47 -90.53 8.31
CA GLU A 181 31.13 -91.95 8.44
C GLU A 181 32.33 -92.85 8.09
N ILE A 182 33.04 -92.57 6.98
CA ILE A 182 34.26 -93.31 6.58
C ILE A 182 35.40 -93.11 7.60
N ALA A 183 35.49 -91.93 8.22
CA ALA A 183 36.44 -91.64 9.28
C ALA A 183 36.08 -92.26 10.64
N GLY A 184 34.92 -92.93 10.75
CA GLY A 184 34.49 -93.67 11.95
C GLY A 184 34.03 -92.79 13.11
N ILE A 185 33.63 -91.54 12.85
CA ILE A 185 33.19 -90.59 13.88
C ILE A 185 31.68 -90.69 14.14
N VAL A 186 30.91 -91.23 13.18
CA VAL A 186 29.45 -91.41 13.26
C VAL A 186 29.11 -92.87 12.96
N GLU A 187 28.30 -93.52 13.81
CA GLU A 187 27.85 -94.91 13.62
C GLU A 187 26.59 -94.97 12.73
N ASP A 188 26.63 -95.88 11.75
CA ASP A 188 25.58 -96.17 10.76
C ASP A 188 24.31 -96.74 11.44
N SER A 189 23.28 -95.90 11.59
CA SER A 189 21.93 -96.36 11.94
C SER A 189 21.09 -96.44 10.67
N GLY A 190 20.75 -97.68 10.28
CA GLY A 190 20.24 -98.09 8.97
C GLY A 190 18.96 -97.41 8.44
N PRO A 191 18.51 -97.81 7.23
CA PRO A 191 17.55 -97.06 6.41
C PRO A 191 16.14 -96.98 7.02
N PRO A 192 15.37 -95.94 6.64
CA PRO A 192 14.21 -95.49 7.39
C PRO A 192 13.01 -96.43 7.28
N ASP A 193 12.39 -96.71 8.43
CA ASP A 193 11.02 -97.22 8.50
C ASP A 193 10.09 -96.23 7.78
N SER A 194 9.36 -96.76 6.81
CA SER A 194 8.27 -96.09 6.13
C SER A 194 7.21 -95.62 7.14
N LEU A 195 7.19 -94.33 7.44
CA LEU A 195 6.10 -93.67 8.14
C LEU A 195 5.28 -92.86 7.13
N HIS A 196 4.20 -93.49 6.65
CA HIS A 196 3.02 -92.78 6.19
C HIS A 196 2.42 -92.00 7.37
N PHE A 197 2.16 -90.71 7.19
CA PHE A 197 1.13 -89.99 7.93
C PHE A 197 0.39 -89.04 6.98
N GLU A 198 -0.93 -89.05 7.14
CA GLU A 198 -1.98 -88.31 6.42
C GLU A 198 -1.88 -86.78 6.59
#